data_AF-A0A3S1Y0B9-F1
#
_entry.id   AF-A0A3S1Y0B9-F1
#
_cell.length_a   1.000
_cell.length_b   1.000
_cell.length_c   1.000
_cell.angle_alpha   90.00
_cell.angle_beta   90.00
_cell.angle_gamma   90.00
#
_symmetry.space_group_name_H-M   'P 1'
#
loop_
_entity.id
_entity.type
_entity.pdbx_description
1 polymer ?
#
loop_
_entity_poly.entity_id
_entity_poly.type
_entity_poly.pdbx_seq_one_letter_code
_entity_poly.pdbx_strand_id
1 'polypeptide(L)'
;MKPFAIDRANGLCAALFIGFGAWFALQSLGLEIGTALRMGPGYFPLVLAIVLVLLGAVILVQAVRVEGEAVGHIAWRGMLLILPAPIFFGLTVRGLGFIPSIFLTALIASFASRCMKPLTALVLSAGLT
;
A
#
# COMPACT_ATOMS: atom_id res chain seq x y z
N MET A 1 -9.90 -35.75 -7.94
CA MET A 1 -9.78 -34.56 -7.07
C MET A 1 -8.35 -34.05 -7.21
N LYS A 2 -8.13 -32.88 -7.83
CA LYS A 2 -6.78 -32.31 -7.98
C LYS A 2 -6.23 -32.02 -6.57
N PRO A 3 -4.97 -32.41 -6.26
CA PRO A 3 -4.42 -32.17 -4.94
C PRO A 3 -4.39 -30.66 -4.67
N PHE A 4 -4.84 -30.26 -3.48
CA PHE A 4 -4.71 -28.88 -3.01
C PHE A 4 -3.21 -28.58 -2.80
N ALA A 5 -2.53 -28.11 -3.84
CA ALA A 5 -1.18 -27.60 -3.74
C ALA A 5 -1.29 -26.13 -3.30
N ILE A 6 -0.98 -25.86 -2.03
CA ILE A 6 -0.93 -24.48 -1.53
C ILE A 6 0.24 -23.77 -2.19
N ASP A 7 -0.05 -22.70 -2.92
CA ASP A 7 0.96 -21.78 -3.40
C ASP A 7 1.61 -21.06 -2.22
N ARG A 8 2.87 -21.41 -1.92
CA ARG A 8 3.58 -20.90 -0.74
C ARG A 8 3.79 -19.39 -0.81
N ALA A 9 3.96 -18.83 -2.01
CA ALA A 9 4.18 -17.40 -2.20
C ALA A 9 2.94 -16.60 -1.82
N ASN A 10 1.78 -16.94 -2.36
CA ASN A 10 0.50 -16.33 -2.02
C ASN A 10 0.12 -16.61 -0.56
N GLY A 11 0.41 -17.80 -0.03
CA GLY A 11 0.23 -18.11 1.39
C GLY A 11 1.02 -17.18 2.31
N LEU A 12 2.30 -16.92 1.99
CA LEU A 12 3.14 -15.96 2.72
C LEU A 12 2.62 -14.53 2.59
N CYS A 13 2.26 -14.09 1.38
CA CYS A 13 1.69 -12.76 1.16
C CYS A 13 0.40 -12.54 1.95
N ALA A 14 -0.51 -13.53 1.95
CA ALA A 14 -1.73 -13.49 2.74
C ALA A 14 -1.44 -13.39 4.24
N ALA A 15 -0.51 -14.20 4.75
CA ALA A 15 -0.11 -14.15 6.15
C ALA A 15 0.47 -12.78 6.55
N LEU A 16 1.30 -12.18 5.70
CA LEU A 16 1.84 -10.84 5.95
C LEU A 16 0.75 -9.77 5.96
N PHE A 17 -0.17 -9.79 4.99
CA PHE A 17 -1.25 -8.80 4.88
C PHE A 17 -2.22 -8.89 6.06
N ILE A 18 -2.63 -10.11 6.41
CA ILE A 18 -3.51 -10.36 7.57
C ILE A 18 -2.78 -10.02 8.87
N GLY A 19 -1.53 -10.44 9.03
CA GLY A 19 -0.74 -10.20 10.24
C GLY A 19 -0.51 -8.72 10.51
N PHE A 20 0.00 -7.97 9.54
CA PHE A 20 0.19 -6.52 9.68
C PHE A 20 -1.14 -5.79 9.80
N GLY A 21 -2.15 -6.17 9.01
CA GLY A 21 -3.48 -5.59 9.12
C GLY A 21 -4.09 -5.78 10.52
N ALA A 22 -4.08 -6.99 11.06
CA ALA A 22 -4.56 -7.27 12.41
C ALA A 22 -3.77 -6.51 13.48
N TRP A 23 -2.44 -6.46 13.35
CA TRP A 23 -1.58 -5.70 14.26
C TRP A 23 -1.94 -4.21 14.27
N PHE A 24 -2.02 -3.57 13.10
CA PHE A 24 -2.39 -2.15 13.01
C PHE A 24 -3.83 -1.89 13.46
N ALA A 25 -4.77 -2.81 13.19
CA ALA A 25 -6.14 -2.69 13.69
C ALA A 25 -6.15 -2.66 15.22
N LEU A 26 -5.48 -3.61 15.89
CA LEU A 26 -5.39 -3.67 17.34
C LEU A 26 -4.76 -2.39 17.94
N GLN A 27 -3.69 -1.90 17.34
CA GLN A 27 -3.05 -0.65 17.77
C GLN A 27 -3.97 0.56 17.59
N SER A 28 -4.76 0.59 16.51
CA SER A 28 -5.65 1.70 16.20
C SER A 28 -6.87 1.77 17.11
N LEU A 29 -7.32 0.64 17.66
CA LEU A 29 -8.41 0.59 18.65
C LEU A 29 -8.04 1.28 19.97
N GLY A 30 -6.74 1.43 20.26
CA GLY A 30 -6.25 2.19 21.41
C GLY A 30 -6.14 3.71 21.17
N LEU A 31 -6.43 4.19 19.95
CA LEU A 31 -6.35 5.60 19.56
C LEU A 31 -7.75 6.17 19.37
N GLU A 32 -7.88 7.49 19.49
CA GLU A 32 -9.14 8.15 19.12
C GLU A 32 -9.40 7.98 17.61
N ILE A 33 -10.55 7.39 17.28
CA ILE A 33 -10.97 7.16 15.90
C ILE A 33 -11.67 8.41 15.34
N GLY A 34 -12.50 9.10 16.12
CA GLY A 34 -13.27 10.24 15.61
C GLY A 34 -14.28 9.82 14.53
N THR A 35 -14.49 10.68 13.53
CA THR A 35 -15.45 10.46 12.42
C THR A 35 -14.80 10.63 11.06
N ALA A 36 -15.48 10.25 9.98
CA ALA A 36 -14.94 10.40 8.62
C ALA A 36 -14.60 11.86 8.24
N LEU A 37 -15.34 12.85 8.77
CA LEU A 37 -15.10 14.27 8.51
C LEU A 37 -14.14 14.91 9.52
N ARG A 38 -13.89 14.26 10.65
CA ARG A 38 -12.96 14.67 11.70
C ARG A 38 -12.21 13.45 12.19
N MET A 39 -11.32 12.98 11.32
CA MET A 39 -10.57 11.74 11.54
C MET A 39 -9.62 11.94 12.72
N GLY A 40 -9.77 11.10 13.74
CA GLY A 40 -8.76 10.97 14.79
C GLY A 40 -7.55 10.18 14.27
N PRO A 41 -6.43 10.16 15.04
CA PRO A 41 -5.21 9.49 14.63
C PRO A 41 -5.37 7.98 14.39
N GLY A 42 -6.39 7.34 14.99
CA GLY A 42 -6.69 5.92 14.79
C GLY A 42 -7.54 5.61 13.55
N TYR A 43 -8.25 6.59 12.97
CA TYR A 43 -9.22 6.33 11.89
C TYR A 43 -8.56 5.74 10.63
N PHE A 44 -7.58 6.47 10.10
CA PHE A 44 -6.96 6.13 8.83
C PHE A 44 -6.17 4.81 8.91
N PRO A 45 -5.35 4.58 9.97
CA PRO A 45 -4.69 3.28 10.15
C PRO A 45 -5.68 2.11 10.31
N LEU A 46 -6.80 2.29 11.02
CA LEU A 46 -7.82 1.24 11.18
C LEU A 46 -8.47 0.86 9.84
N VAL A 47 -8.86 1.84 9.04
CA VAL A 47 -9.49 1.59 7.73
C VAL A 47 -8.51 0.86 6.80
N LEU A 48 -7.26 1.32 6.72
CA LEU A 48 -6.23 0.64 5.93
C LEU A 48 -5.96 -0.78 6.44
N ALA A 49 -5.92 -0.98 7.75
CA ALA A 49 -5.75 -2.28 8.37
C ALA A 49 -6.89 -3.25 7.98
N ILE A 50 -8.14 -2.81 8.00
CA ILE A 50 -9.30 -3.60 7.55
C ILE A 50 -9.14 -3.97 6.07
N VAL A 51 -8.80 -3.00 5.22
CA VAL A 51 -8.57 -3.26 3.79
C VAL A 51 -7.45 -4.28 3.57
N LEU A 52 -6.34 -4.18 4.31
CA LEU A 52 -5.24 -5.14 4.25
C LEU A 52 -5.67 -6.55 4.65
N VAL A 53 -6.44 -6.71 5.73
CA VAL A 53 -6.97 -8.02 6.15
C VAL A 53 -7.89 -8.59 5.09
N LEU A 54 -8.78 -7.79 4.50
CA LEU A 54 -9.69 -8.23 3.44
C LEU A 54 -8.93 -8.69 2.18
N LEU A 55 -7.93 -7.90 1.74
CA LEU A 55 -7.07 -8.29 0.62
C LEU A 55 -6.29 -9.57 0.94
N GLY A 56 -5.75 -9.69 2.15
CA GLY A 56 -5.06 -10.89 2.60
C GLY A 56 -5.96 -12.13 2.61
N ALA A 57 -7.24 -12.00 3.02
CA ALA A 57 -8.22 -13.08 2.94
C ALA A 57 -8.51 -13.52 1.49
N VAL A 58 -8.62 -12.56 0.56
CA VAL A 58 -8.78 -12.85 -0.87
C VAL A 58 -7.55 -13.59 -1.42
N ILE A 59 -6.34 -13.16 -1.06
CA ILE A 59 -5.09 -13.81 -1.48
C ILE A 59 -4.98 -15.22 -0.88
N LEU A 60 -5.42 -15.42 0.38
CA LEU A 60 -5.44 -16.74 1.02
C LEU A 60 -6.32 -17.73 0.26
N VAL A 61 -7.49 -17.28 -0.20
CA VAL A 61 -8.38 -18.10 -1.05
C VAL A 61 -7.70 -18.42 -2.39
N GLN A 62 -6.99 -17.45 -2.99
CA GLN A 62 -6.25 -17.69 -4.24
C GLN A 62 -5.10 -18.68 -4.06
N ALA A 63 -4.39 -18.65 -2.93
CA ALA A 63 -3.27 -19.56 -2.63
C ALA A 63 -3.67 -21.04 -2.66
N VAL A 64 -4.95 -21.35 -2.43
CA VAL A 64 -5.48 -22.72 -2.42
C VAL A 64 -6.16 -23.09 -3.76
N ARG A 65 -6.57 -22.09 -4.56
CA ARG A 65 -7.35 -22.31 -5.80
C ARG A 65 -6.52 -22.26 -7.07
N VAL A 66 -5.38 -21.56 -7.06
CA VAL A 66 -4.59 -21.28 -8.25
C VAL A 66 -3.14 -21.67 -7.97
N GLU A 67 -2.54 -22.46 -8.87
CA GLU A 67 -1.10 -22.70 -8.87
C GLU A 67 -0.38 -21.41 -9.23
N GLY A 68 0.45 -20.91 -8.32
CA GLY A 68 1.18 -19.66 -8.50
C GLY A 68 2.36 -19.80 -9.45
N GLU A 69 2.70 -18.70 -10.10
CA GLU A 69 3.96 -18.57 -10.84
C GLU A 69 5.13 -18.38 -9.88
N ALA A 70 6.35 -18.73 -10.32
CA ALA A 70 7.54 -18.51 -9.54
C ALA A 70 7.72 -17.02 -9.22
N VAL A 71 8.10 -16.71 -7.98
CA VAL A 71 8.37 -15.34 -7.54
C VAL A 71 9.46 -14.74 -8.42
N GLY A 72 9.12 -13.68 -9.14
CA GLY A 72 10.04 -12.95 -10.01
C GLY A 72 11.09 -12.15 -9.24
N HIS A 73 11.87 -11.36 -9.99
CA HIS A 73 12.92 -10.52 -9.40
C HIS A 73 12.35 -9.41 -8.52
N ILE A 74 13.02 -9.14 -7.39
CA ILE A 74 12.66 -8.06 -6.46
C ILE A 74 12.71 -6.70 -7.18
N ALA A 75 11.63 -5.95 -7.08
CA ALA A 75 11.49 -4.63 -7.70
C ALA A 75 12.18 -3.51 -6.88
N TRP A 76 13.50 -3.59 -6.73
CA TRP A 76 14.30 -2.64 -5.93
C TRP A 76 14.00 -1.17 -6.20
N ARG A 77 13.88 -0.79 -7.48
CA ARG A 77 13.57 0.60 -7.88
C ARG A 77 12.19 1.04 -7.39
N GLY A 78 11.21 0.14 -7.48
CA GLY A 78 9.86 0.41 -6.97
C GLY A 78 9.87 0.57 -5.46
N MET A 79 10.55 -0.31 -4.73
CA MET A 79 10.67 -0.23 -3.27
C MET A 79 11.33 1.08 -2.82
N LEU A 80 12.44 1.47 -3.44
CA LEU A 80 13.18 2.69 -3.09
C LEU A 80 12.42 3.98 -3.40
N LEU A 81 11.47 3.97 -4.33
CA LEU A 81 10.67 5.14 -4.68
C LEU A 81 9.32 5.18 -3.96
N ILE A 82 8.70 4.04 -3.68
CA ILE A 82 7.37 3.96 -3.05
C ILE A 82 7.46 4.06 -1.54
N LEU A 83 8.38 3.33 -0.89
CA LEU A 83 8.46 3.29 0.58
C LEU A 83 8.73 4.66 1.23
N PRO A 84 9.65 5.51 0.72
CA PRO A 84 9.87 6.82 1.32
C PRO A 84 8.82 7.87 0.90
N ALA A 85 7.96 7.60 -0.09
CA ALA A 85 7.02 8.60 -0.60
C ALA A 85 6.04 9.12 0.48
N PRO A 86 5.37 8.28 1.31
CA PRO A 86 4.54 8.76 2.41
C PRO A 86 5.34 9.53 3.48
N ILE A 87 6.59 9.16 3.72
CA ILE A 87 7.49 9.86 4.66
C ILE A 87 7.80 11.25 4.13
N PHE A 88 8.18 11.35 2.85
CA PHE A 88 8.43 12.61 2.16
C PHE A 88 7.19 13.51 2.19
N PHE A 89 5.99 12.97 1.93
CA PHE A 89 4.75 13.71 2.06
C PHE A 89 4.56 14.25 3.49
N GLY A 90 4.68 13.40 4.51
CA GLY A 90 4.50 13.80 5.91
C GLY A 90 5.50 14.87 6.38
N LEU A 91 6.74 14.83 5.88
CA LEU A 91 7.76 15.82 6.19
C LEU A 91 7.53 17.16 5.46
N THR A 92 7.03 17.12 4.23
CA THR A 92 6.90 18.32 3.40
C THR A 92 5.57 19.05 3.56
N VAL A 93 4.49 18.35 3.92
CA VAL A 93 3.12 18.90 3.92
C VAL A 93 2.95 20.10 4.84
N ARG A 94 3.68 20.15 5.96
CA ARG A 94 3.63 21.29 6.91
C ARG A 94 4.38 22.52 6.40
N GLY A 95 5.37 22.35 5.51
CA GLY A 95 6.21 23.43 5.00
C GLY A 95 5.79 23.91 3.62
N LEU A 96 5.73 23.01 2.64
CA LEU A 96 5.34 23.32 1.27
C LEU A 96 3.83 23.49 1.11
N GLY A 97 3.04 22.89 2.00
CA GLY A 97 1.58 22.83 1.89
C GLY A 97 1.10 21.60 1.11
N PHE A 98 -0.21 21.44 1.04
CA PHE A 98 -0.84 20.20 0.54
C PHE A 98 -0.57 19.93 -0.95
N ILE A 99 -0.86 20.91 -1.81
CA ILE A 99 -0.73 20.80 -3.28
C ILE A 99 0.70 20.42 -3.70
N PRO A 100 1.75 21.21 -3.41
CA PRO A 100 3.11 20.88 -3.86
C PRO A 100 3.64 19.59 -3.23
N SER A 101 3.25 19.26 -1.99
CA SER A 101 3.64 17.99 -1.37
C SER A 101 3.04 16.78 -2.08
N ILE A 102 1.75 16.82 -2.44
CA ILE A 102 1.13 15.74 -3.22
C ILE A 102 1.77 15.63 -4.59
N PHE A 103 1.94 16.75 -5.30
CA PHE A 103 2.53 16.76 -6.63
C PHE A 103 3.90 16.09 -6.64
N LEU A 104 4.80 16.49 -5.73
CA LEU A 104 6.14 15.93 -5.66
C LEU A 104 6.13 14.46 -5.23
N THR A 105 5.26 14.09 -4.29
CA THR A 105 5.12 12.69 -3.84
C THR A 105 4.62 11.80 -4.97
N ALA A 106 3.59 12.24 -5.71
CA ALA A 106 3.04 11.53 -6.85
C ALA A 106 4.07 11.42 -7.99
N LEU A 107 4.86 12.48 -8.21
CA LEU A 107 5.91 12.49 -9.21
C LEU A 107 7.00 11.47 -8.90
N ILE A 108 7.50 11.45 -7.66
CA ILE A 108 8.49 10.48 -7.18
C ILE A 108 7.95 9.05 -7.30
N ALA A 109 6.72 8.81 -6.84
CA ALA A 109 6.08 7.50 -6.90
C ALA A 109 5.85 7.02 -8.34
N SER A 110 5.54 7.92 -9.28
CA SER A 110 5.32 7.58 -10.70
C SER A 110 6.55 6.96 -11.36
N PHE A 111 7.75 7.35 -10.95
CA PHE A 111 9.01 6.78 -11.47
C PHE A 111 9.30 5.36 -10.95
N ALA A 112 8.53 4.84 -9.99
CA ALA A 112 8.59 3.44 -9.57
C ALA A 112 8.38 2.48 -10.76
N SER A 113 7.51 2.86 -11.71
CA SER A 113 7.27 2.09 -12.92
C SER A 113 8.39 2.28 -13.96
N ARG A 114 8.89 1.17 -14.52
CA ARG A 114 9.92 1.17 -15.60
C ARG A 114 9.42 1.75 -16.91
N CYS A 115 8.12 1.73 -17.13
CA CYS A 115 7.50 2.20 -18.38
C CYS A 115 7.18 3.69 -18.35
N MET A 116 7.39 4.37 -17.22
CA MET A 116 6.96 5.75 -17.05
C MET A 116 7.88 6.74 -17.79
N LYS A 117 7.29 7.53 -18.68
CA LYS A 117 7.97 8.67 -19.33
C LYS A 117 7.87 9.92 -18.44
N PRO A 118 8.88 10.80 -18.42
CA PRO A 118 8.86 12.00 -17.57
C PRO A 118 7.64 12.89 -17.81
N LEU A 119 7.24 13.08 -19.07
CA LEU A 119 6.07 13.89 -19.42
C LEU A 119 4.77 13.29 -18.87
N THR A 120 4.59 11.97 -19.00
CA THR A 120 3.43 11.27 -18.47
C THR A 120 3.39 11.33 -16.95
N ALA A 121 4.54 11.19 -16.28
CA ALA A 121 4.62 11.34 -14.83
C ALA A 121 4.21 12.76 -14.38
N LEU A 122 4.65 13.78 -15.10
CA LEU A 122 4.32 15.19 -14.83
C LEU A 122 2.82 15.46 -15.01
N VAL A 123 2.23 14.97 -16.10
CA VAL A 123 0.78 15.08 -16.37
C VAL A 123 -0.04 14.31 -15.33
N LEU A 124 0.34 13.08 -15.00
CA LEU A 124 -0.34 12.28 -13.98
C LEU A 124 -0.30 12.95 -12.61
N SER A 125 0.87 13.48 -12.23
CA SER A 125 1.06 14.13 -10.93
C SER A 125 0.30 15.45 -10.85
N ALA A 126 0.27 16.22 -11.94
CA ALA A 126 -0.53 17.44 -12.04
C ALA A 126 -2.04 17.15 -12.03
N GLY A 127 -2.49 16.04 -12.62
CA GLY A 127 -3.91 15.65 -12.62
C GLY A 127 -4.39 15.04 -11.29
N LEU A 128 -3.47 14.47 -10.50
CA LEU A 128 -3.75 13.92 -9.17
C LEU A 128 -3.81 14.97 -8.06
N THR A 129 -3.18 16.13 -8.28
CA THR A 129 -3.01 17.19 -7.28
C THR A 129 -4.01 18.30 -7.49
#